data_AF-A0A1F9NEP3-F1
#
_entry.id   AF-A0A1F9NEP3-F1
#
_cell.length_a   1.000
_cell.length_b   1.000
_cell.length_c   1.000
_cell.angle_alpha   90.00
_cell.angle_beta   90.00
_cell.angle_gamma   90.00
#
_symmetry.space_group_name_H-M   'P 1'
#
loop_
_entity.id
_entity.type
_entity.pdbx_description
1 polymer ?
#
loop_
_entity_poly.entity_id
_entity_poly.type
_entity_poly.pdbx_seq_one_letter_code
_entity_poly.pdbx_strand_id
1 'polypeptide(L)'
;MGAVEEQKITINRRGIEERYGKIGDGKKILFVNGVPMGLSTMSRRLALQYDDLVPIDAGDLPEGTHWLRFYDNERRMVMVVEFDRSFAFTGERGADIMDWLGDDYFRIHWRAFCPAGGEEWLGADASREKGGK
;
A
#
# COMPACT_ATOMS: atom_id res chain seq x y z
N MET A 1 -6.79 -29.67 -11.06
CA MET A 1 -6.64 -28.54 -10.14
C MET A 1 -5.48 -27.71 -10.67
N GLY A 2 -5.78 -26.60 -11.34
CA GLY A 2 -4.74 -25.73 -11.91
C GLY A 2 -4.01 -25.01 -10.79
N ALA A 3 -2.68 -25.03 -10.81
CA ALA A 3 -1.89 -24.15 -9.99
C ALA A 3 -2.33 -22.72 -10.32
N VAL A 4 -2.84 -22.00 -9.33
CA VAL A 4 -2.93 -20.55 -9.41
C VAL A 4 -1.49 -20.07 -9.42
N GLU A 5 -0.99 -19.79 -10.61
CA GLU A 5 0.31 -19.18 -10.81
C GLU A 5 0.26 -17.87 -10.04
N GLU A 6 0.96 -17.80 -8.90
CA GLU A 6 1.09 -16.61 -8.09
C GLU A 6 1.68 -15.55 -9.00
N GLN A 7 0.83 -14.68 -9.55
CA GLN A 7 1.29 -13.63 -10.44
C GLN A 7 2.26 -12.80 -9.62
N LYS A 8 3.54 -12.92 -9.96
CA LYS A 8 4.61 -12.20 -9.31
C LYS A 8 4.46 -10.75 -9.74
N ILE A 9 3.60 -10.02 -9.06
CA ILE A 9 3.36 -8.60 -9.29
C ILE A 9 4.70 -7.90 -9.00
N THR A 10 5.50 -7.75 -10.03
CA THR A 10 6.83 -7.13 -9.94
C THR A 10 6.85 -6.01 -10.97
N ILE A 11 6.06 -4.97 -10.69
CA ILE A 11 6.20 -3.68 -11.36
C ILE A 11 7.21 -2.91 -10.54
N ASN A 12 8.23 -2.32 -11.16
CA ASN A 12 9.15 -1.45 -10.44
C ASN A 12 8.41 -0.15 -10.08
N ARG A 13 8.67 0.43 -8.89
CA ARG A 13 8.20 1.75 -8.45
C ARG A 13 8.01 2.76 -9.57
N ARG A 14 8.97 2.87 -10.50
CA ARG A 14 8.91 3.84 -11.60
C ARG A 14 7.62 3.73 -12.41
N GLY A 15 7.16 2.51 -12.74
CA GLY A 15 5.93 2.31 -13.51
C GLY A 15 4.66 2.69 -12.73
N ILE A 16 4.68 2.56 -11.40
CA ILE A 16 3.59 3.03 -10.54
C ILE A 16 3.60 4.56 -10.48
N GLU A 17 4.76 5.19 -10.26
CA GLU A 17 4.86 6.65 -10.15
C GLU A 17 4.57 7.35 -11.48
N GLU A 18 4.97 6.78 -12.62
CA GLU A 18 4.68 7.31 -13.96
C GLU A 18 3.17 7.32 -14.25
N ARG A 19 2.42 6.32 -13.78
CA ARG A 19 1.00 6.18 -14.07
C ARG A 19 0.10 6.90 -13.07
N TYR A 20 0.45 6.87 -11.79
CA TYR A 20 -0.43 7.32 -10.70
C TYR A 20 0.13 8.50 -9.91
N GLY A 21 1.35 8.94 -10.22
CA GLY A 21 2.08 9.95 -9.45
C GLY A 21 2.78 9.36 -8.22
N LYS A 22 3.55 10.21 -7.54
CA LYS A 22 4.28 9.81 -6.33
C LYS A 22 3.31 9.39 -5.22
N ILE A 23 3.81 8.58 -4.29
CA ILE A 23 3.04 8.19 -3.11
C ILE A 23 2.64 9.45 -2.33
N GLY A 24 1.33 9.61 -2.07
CA GLY A 24 0.78 10.71 -1.29
C GLY A 24 0.27 11.89 -2.13
N ASP A 25 0.62 11.97 -3.41
CA ASP A 25 0.18 13.05 -4.31
C ASP A 25 -1.27 12.87 -4.78
N GLY A 26 -1.85 11.68 -4.60
CA GLY A 26 -3.24 11.40 -4.94
C GLY A 26 -4.24 12.09 -3.98
N LYS A 27 -5.52 11.98 -4.32
CA LYS A 27 -6.62 12.51 -3.51
C LYS A 27 -6.92 11.60 -2.33
N LYS A 28 -7.37 12.18 -1.21
CA LYS A 28 -7.96 11.44 -0.08
C LYS A 28 -9.47 11.24 -0.21
N ILE A 29 -10.11 12.01 -1.10
CA ILE A 29 -11.52 11.96 -1.44
C ILE A 29 -11.66 11.92 -2.95
N LEU A 30 -12.39 10.94 -3.46
CA LEU A 30 -12.67 10.75 -4.88
C LEU A 30 -14.18 10.87 -5.11
N PHE A 31 -14.60 11.41 -6.26
CA PHE A 31 -16.01 11.47 -6.63
C PHE A 31 -16.32 10.34 -7.62
N VAL A 32 -16.95 9.26 -7.14
CA VAL A 32 -17.41 8.16 -8.00
C VAL A 32 -18.89 8.34 -8.27
N ASN A 33 -19.27 8.46 -9.54
CA ASN A 33 -20.65 8.78 -9.96
C ASN A 33 -21.22 10.03 -9.26
N GLY A 34 -20.38 11.05 -9.03
CA GLY A 34 -20.77 12.29 -8.35
C GLY A 34 -20.90 12.19 -6.84
N VAL A 35 -20.66 11.02 -6.23
CA VAL A 35 -20.70 10.83 -4.79
C VAL A 35 -19.28 10.94 -4.21
N PRO A 36 -19.03 11.86 -3.25
CA PRO A 36 -17.72 11.94 -2.61
C PRO A 36 -17.48 10.73 -1.71
N MET A 37 -16.33 10.10 -1.88
CA MET A 37 -15.92 8.92 -1.12
C MET A 37 -14.51 9.10 -0.59
N GLY A 38 -14.35 8.98 0.72
CA GLY A 38 -13.05 8.84 1.36
C GLY A 38 -12.43 7.47 1.10
N LEU A 39 -11.12 7.34 1.35
CA LEU A 39 -10.37 6.11 1.12
C LEU A 39 -10.96 4.87 1.84
N SER A 40 -11.43 5.03 3.08
CA SER A 40 -12.05 3.96 3.87
C SER A 40 -13.38 3.48 3.27
N THR A 41 -14.19 4.41 2.75
CA THR A 41 -15.44 4.09 2.04
C THR A 41 -15.16 3.34 0.74
N MET A 42 -14.16 3.77 -0.02
CA MET A 42 -13.74 3.08 -1.24
C MET A 42 -13.22 1.68 -0.94
N SER A 43 -12.36 1.54 0.07
CA SER A 43 -11.82 0.24 0.51
C SER A 43 -12.95 -0.72 0.88
N ARG A 44 -14.00 -0.24 1.56
CA ARG A 44 -15.20 -1.03 1.85
C ARG A 44 -15.95 -1.48 0.61
N ARG A 45 -16.17 -0.57 -0.36
CA ARG A 45 -16.88 -0.87 -1.62
C ARG A 45 -16.13 -1.90 -2.47
N LEU A 46 -14.80 -1.89 -2.40
CA LEU A 46 -13.90 -2.82 -3.09
C LEU A 46 -13.63 -4.11 -2.30
N ALA A 47 -14.25 -4.30 -1.14
CA ALA A 47 -14.01 -5.44 -0.24
C ALA A 47 -12.54 -5.59 0.22
N LEU A 48 -11.82 -4.47 0.40
CA LEU A 48 -10.43 -4.39 0.84
C LEU A 48 -10.31 -3.98 2.32
N GLN A 49 -11.11 -4.58 3.20
CA GLN A 49 -11.20 -4.18 4.62
C GLN A 49 -10.32 -4.99 5.58
N TYR A 50 -9.20 -5.53 5.10
CA TYR A 50 -8.29 -6.30 5.96
C TYR A 50 -7.49 -5.33 6.84
N ASP A 51 -7.22 -5.73 8.09
CA ASP A 51 -6.50 -4.89 9.07
C ASP A 51 -5.09 -4.50 8.62
N ASP A 52 -4.46 -5.33 7.80
CA ASP A 52 -3.11 -5.10 7.25
C ASP A 52 -3.08 -4.24 5.98
N LEU A 53 -4.24 -3.81 5.46
CA LEU A 53 -4.29 -2.90 4.32
C LEU A 53 -4.47 -1.46 4.80
N VAL A 54 -3.51 -0.61 4.45
CA VAL A 54 -3.50 0.81 4.81
C VAL A 54 -3.72 1.66 3.56
N PRO A 55 -4.91 2.25 3.35
CA PRO A 55 -5.17 3.11 2.21
C PRO A 55 -4.29 4.38 2.26
N ILE A 56 -3.62 4.67 1.15
CA ILE A 56 -2.70 5.81 1.03
C ILE A 56 -3.40 6.96 0.33
N ASP A 57 -3.77 6.81 -0.93
CA ASP A 57 -4.39 7.84 -1.76
C ASP A 57 -5.11 7.21 -2.97
N ALA A 58 -5.84 8.02 -3.72
CA ALA A 58 -6.65 7.58 -4.84
C ALA A 58 -6.67 8.64 -5.96
N GLY A 59 -7.13 8.25 -7.15
CA GLY A 59 -7.26 9.19 -8.26
C GLY A 59 -8.14 8.68 -9.39
N ASP A 60 -8.33 9.56 -10.35
CA ASP A 60 -9.12 9.31 -11.55
C ASP A 60 -8.20 8.88 -12.70
N LEU A 61 -8.70 8.00 -13.57
CA LEU A 61 -8.10 7.61 -14.83
C LEU A 61 -9.03 7.98 -15.99
N PRO A 62 -8.55 7.90 -17.24
CA PRO A 62 -9.40 8.03 -18.41
C PRO A 62 -10.60 7.05 -18.40
N GLU A 63 -11.60 7.35 -19.23
CA GLU A 63 -12.75 6.48 -19.48
C GLU A 63 -13.64 6.20 -18.26
N GLY A 64 -13.51 6.99 -17.20
CA GLY A 64 -14.28 6.84 -15.97
C GLY A 64 -13.85 5.63 -15.14
N THR A 65 -12.56 5.27 -15.23
CA THR A 65 -11.92 4.36 -14.29
C THR A 65 -11.23 5.17 -13.19
N HIS A 66 -10.97 4.51 -12.07
CA HIS A 66 -10.38 5.11 -10.89
C HIS A 66 -9.32 4.17 -10.33
N TRP A 67 -8.43 4.70 -9.47
CA TRP A 67 -7.45 3.89 -8.78
C TRP A 67 -7.43 4.18 -7.28
N LEU A 68 -7.10 3.15 -6.50
CA LEU A 68 -6.85 3.23 -5.07
C LEU A 68 -5.49 2.60 -4.77
N ARG A 69 -4.63 3.35 -4.08
CA ARG A 69 -3.32 2.88 -3.62
C ARG A 69 -3.37 2.60 -2.13
N PHE A 70 -2.79 1.49 -1.74
CA PHE A 70 -2.68 1.07 -0.35
C PHE A 70 -1.34 0.38 -0.10
N TYR A 71 -0.90 0.40 1.14
CA TYR A 71 0.19 -0.43 1.62
C TYR A 71 -0.40 -1.73 2.14
N ASP A 72 0.13 -2.86 1.66
CA ASP A 72 -0.15 -4.19 2.16
C ASP A 72 0.97 -4.56 3.15
N ASN A 73 0.65 -4.55 4.43
CA ASN A 73 1.61 -4.78 5.50
C ASN A 73 2.10 -6.24 5.56
N GLU A 74 1.24 -7.20 5.22
CA GLU A 74 1.59 -8.62 5.19
C GLU A 74 2.60 -8.89 4.07
N ARG A 75 2.34 -8.35 2.87
CA ARG A 75 3.19 -8.55 1.70
C ARG A 75 4.34 -7.57 1.61
N ARG A 76 4.33 -6.50 2.41
CA ARG A 76 5.27 -5.36 2.36
C ARG A 76 5.32 -4.72 0.98
N MET A 77 4.15 -4.57 0.37
CA MET A 77 4.02 -4.03 -0.98
C MET A 77 3.18 -2.76 -0.99
N VAL A 78 3.53 -1.84 -1.88
CA VAL A 78 2.61 -0.77 -2.29
C VAL A 78 1.81 -1.29 -3.46
N MET A 79 0.50 -1.42 -3.25
CA MET A 79 -0.45 -1.94 -4.21
C MET A 79 -1.31 -0.80 -4.75
N VAL A 80 -1.68 -0.89 -6.04
CA VAL A 80 -2.64 -0.01 -6.69
C VAL A 80 -3.65 -0.87 -7.43
N VAL A 81 -4.91 -0.75 -7.06
CA VAL A 81 -6.03 -1.38 -7.78
C VAL A 81 -6.72 -0.34 -8.65
N GLU A 82 -7.07 -0.73 -9.86
CA GLU A 82 -7.92 0.03 -10.77
C GLU A 82 -9.33 -0.56 -10.75
N PHE A 83 -10.35 0.32 -10.80
CA PHE A 83 -11.73 -0.08 -10.78
C PHE A 83 -12.62 0.85 -11.59
N ASP A 84 -13.76 0.34 -12.06
CA ASP A 84 -14.74 1.10 -12.81
C ASP A 84 -15.78 1.81 -11.91
N ARG A 85 -16.73 2.51 -12.53
CA ARG A 85 -17.85 3.19 -11.85
C ARG A 85 -18.76 2.26 -11.05
N SER A 86 -18.69 0.96 -11.26
CA SER A 86 -19.45 -0.08 -10.56
C SER A 86 -18.64 -0.75 -9.44
N PHE A 87 -17.42 -0.28 -9.18
CA PHE A 87 -16.45 -0.90 -8.27
C PHE A 87 -15.99 -2.30 -8.71
N ALA A 88 -16.11 -2.62 -10.01
CA ALA A 88 -15.50 -3.83 -10.56
C ALA A 88 -14.00 -3.58 -10.77
N PHE A 89 -13.16 -4.52 -10.35
CA PHE A 89 -11.72 -4.45 -10.57
C PHE A 89 -11.40 -4.54 -12.07
N THR A 90 -10.58 -3.61 -12.56
CA THR A 90 -10.13 -3.56 -13.96
C THR A 90 -8.63 -3.77 -14.11
N GLY A 91 -7.88 -3.74 -13.00
CA GLY A 91 -6.45 -4.03 -13.00
C GLY A 91 -5.83 -3.93 -11.63
N GLU A 92 -4.64 -4.50 -11.47
CA GLU A 92 -3.83 -4.36 -10.27
C GLU A 92 -2.35 -4.16 -10.63
N ARG A 93 -1.64 -3.43 -9.79
CA ARG A 93 -0.20 -3.18 -9.88
C ARG A 93 0.38 -3.17 -8.48
N GLY A 94 1.63 -3.57 -8.35
CA GLY A 94 2.29 -3.68 -7.05
C GLY A 94 3.81 -3.65 -7.18
N ALA A 95 4.45 -3.07 -6.19
CA ALA A 95 5.89 -3.00 -6.06
C ALA A 95 6.29 -3.16 -4.60
N ASP A 96 7.51 -3.65 -4.37
CA ASP A 96 8.05 -3.81 -3.02
C ASP A 96 8.22 -2.42 -2.39
N ILE A 97 7.86 -2.26 -1.11
CA ILE A 97 8.03 -1.00 -0.39
C ILE A 97 9.51 -0.56 -0.33
N MET A 98 10.45 -1.50 -0.42
CA MET A 98 11.88 -1.21 -0.53
C MET A 98 12.23 -0.40 -1.78
N ASP A 99 11.44 -0.44 -2.86
CA ASP A 99 11.68 0.43 -4.02
C ASP A 99 11.48 1.93 -3.68
N TRP A 100 10.72 2.25 -2.63
CA TRP A 100 10.57 3.61 -2.13
C TRP A 100 11.54 3.95 -1.01
N LEU A 101 11.70 3.04 -0.06
CA LEU A 101 12.44 3.30 1.17
C LEU A 101 13.94 3.00 1.05
N GLY A 102 14.35 2.14 0.11
CA GLY A 102 15.73 1.70 -0.01
C GLY A 102 16.28 1.17 1.32
N ASP A 103 17.51 1.54 1.66
CA ASP A 103 18.14 1.18 2.93
C ASP A 103 17.45 1.76 4.18
N ASP A 104 16.66 2.84 4.04
CA ASP A 104 15.91 3.39 5.18
C ASP A 104 14.79 2.44 5.64
N TYR A 105 14.41 1.47 4.81
CA TYR A 105 13.48 0.39 5.17
C TYR A 105 13.87 -0.32 6.48
N PHE A 106 15.17 -0.61 6.65
CA PHE A 106 15.71 -1.32 7.82
C PHE A 106 15.88 -0.42 9.05
N ARG A 107 15.79 0.90 8.88
CA ARG A 107 15.94 1.89 9.95
C ARG A 107 14.60 2.32 10.55
N ILE A 108 13.48 2.04 9.87
CA ILE A 108 12.14 2.39 10.33
C ILE A 108 11.68 1.36 11.36
N HIS A 109 11.30 1.84 12.55
CA HIS A 109 10.57 1.03 13.52
C HIS A 109 9.11 0.86 13.06
N TRP A 110 8.86 -0.20 12.29
CA TRP A 110 7.53 -0.59 11.78
C TRP A 110 6.47 -0.86 12.87
N ARG A 111 6.85 -0.80 14.16
CA ARG A 111 5.97 -0.97 15.33
C ARG A 111 4.71 -0.09 15.32
N ALA A 112 4.68 1.02 14.58
CA ALA A 112 3.50 1.87 14.46
C ALA A 112 2.37 1.29 13.57
N PHE A 113 2.65 0.25 12.77
CA PHE A 113 1.72 -0.33 11.79
C PHE A 113 1.35 -1.80 12.06
N CYS A 114 1.86 -2.41 13.14
CA CYS A 114 1.57 -3.80 13.51
C CYS A 114 0.61 -3.88 14.72
N PRO A 115 -0.60 -4.45 14.61
CA PRO A 115 -1.53 -4.59 15.73
C PRO A 115 -1.14 -5.66 16.77
N ALA A 116 -0.04 -6.39 16.58
CA ALA A 116 0.51 -7.33 17.56
C ALA A 116 2.01 -7.07 17.80
N GLY A 117 2.38 -6.95 19.08
CA GLY A 117 3.67 -6.47 19.59
C GLY A 117 4.91 -7.00 18.87
N GLY A 118 5.67 -6.09 18.25
CA GLY A 118 6.97 -6.35 17.64
C GLY A 118 8.10 -6.48 18.66
N GLU A 119 8.04 -7.46 19.55
CA GLU A 119 9.12 -7.77 20.50
C GLU A 119 10.06 -8.89 20.04
N GLU A 120 9.65 -9.66 19.04
CA GLU A 120 10.52 -10.64 18.41
C GLU A 120 10.91 -10.11 17.03
N TRP A 121 12.12 -10.40 16.57
CA TRP A 121 12.70 -10.03 15.28
C TRP A 121 13.60 -8.78 15.28
N LEU A 122 14.89 -9.11 15.37
CA LEU A 122 16.11 -8.32 15.18
C LEU A 122 16.62 -7.56 16.42
N GLY A 123 17.33 -8.32 17.27
CA GLY A 123 18.52 -7.82 17.95
C GLY A 123 18.26 -6.92 19.14
N ALA A 124 17.61 -7.47 20.18
CA ALA A 124 17.78 -6.96 21.53
C ALA A 124 19.20 -7.25 22.05
N ASP A 125 20.24 -6.69 21.42
CA ASP A 125 21.54 -6.42 22.07
C ASP A 125 22.45 -5.61 21.12
N ALA A 126 22.27 -4.30 21.03
CA ALA A 126 23.30 -3.42 20.46
C ALA A 126 23.10 -1.96 20.89
N SER A 127 22.87 -1.68 22.18
CA SER A 127 23.04 -0.34 22.78
C SER A 127 22.85 -0.41 24.29
N ARG A 128 23.80 -1.04 24.99
CA ARG A 128 23.96 -0.79 26.43
C ARG A 128 25.43 -0.62 26.79
N GLU A 129 26.11 0.30 26.14
CA GLU A 129 27.24 0.99 26.78
C GLU A 129 26.75 2.32 27.33
N LYS A 130 26.38 2.26 28.62
CA LYS A 130 26.19 3.44 29.47
C LYS A 130 27.53 4.15 29.60
N GLY A 131 27.52 5.46 29.36
CA GLY A 131 28.60 6.32 29.79
C GLY A 131 28.82 6.31 31.31
N GLY A 132 30.02 6.74 31.70
CA GLY A 132 30.27 7.33 33.01
C GLY A 132 31.22 6.53 33.90
N LYS A 133 32.50 6.88 33.87
CA LYS A 133 33.22 7.32 35.07
C LYS A 133 34.32 8.30 34.73
#